data_AF-A0A0D5NF90-F1
#
_entry.id   AF-A0A0D5NF90-F1
#
_cell.length_a   1.000
_cell.length_b   1.000
_cell.length_c   1.000
_cell.angle_alpha   90.00
_cell.angle_beta   90.00
_cell.angle_gamma   90.00
#
_symmetry.space_group_name_H-M   'P 1'
#
loop_
_entity.id
_entity.type
_entity.pdbx_description
1 polymer ?
#
loop_
_entity_poly.entity_id
_entity_poly.type
_entity_poly.pdbx_seq_one_letter_code
_entity_poly.pdbx_strand_id
1 'polypeptide(L)'
;MKKKSIVSALFVLLISMLLALPAQVSADAIPTDPYYGETVTVGLYDPIPPGWVLTGNFTMMYVGGASYGDRISILTESPLPADWVLVNYDSYHYKWDAVYVGGASFGDTEWIATESRVPAEWVYTGYDSWSHNYEITYVGGADYNDMVSGVLPESPLPTGWVRTGYYSYGNTYELTYTVGAEYLDTISIVAESPVPEGWAKTGYDSYHNRYELTYTVGASYGDTISITRESPLPEGWIITFLGWLSHRITYIG
;
A
#
# COMPACT_ATOMS: atom_id res chain seq x y z
N MET A 1 10.11 16.98 73.24
CA MET A 1 9.42 18.28 73.42
C MET A 1 10.15 19.29 72.54
N LYS A 2 9.62 20.03 71.57
CA LYS A 2 8.26 20.38 71.13
C LYS A 2 8.27 20.51 69.58
N LYS A 3 7.23 20.00 68.93
CA LYS A 3 6.83 20.31 67.54
C LYS A 3 6.23 21.73 67.48
N LYS A 4 6.55 22.50 66.44
CA LYS A 4 5.77 23.63 65.89
C LYS A 4 5.97 23.55 64.36
N SER A 5 5.08 22.93 63.59
CA SER A 5 3.83 23.48 63.02
C SER A 5 4.03 24.81 62.31
N ILE A 6 4.30 24.75 61.00
CA ILE A 6 3.96 25.78 60.01
C ILE A 6 3.19 25.03 58.92
N VAL A 7 1.94 24.73 59.24
CA VAL A 7 0.87 24.52 58.25
C VAL A 7 0.05 25.80 58.32
N SER A 8 -0.40 26.28 57.17
CA SER A 8 -1.36 27.38 56.97
C SER A 8 -0.75 28.75 56.68
N ALA A 9 -0.43 28.99 55.40
CA ALA A 9 -0.60 30.28 54.71
C ALA A 9 -0.31 30.19 53.20
N LEU A 10 -0.60 29.06 52.54
CA LEU A 10 -0.46 28.97 51.07
C LEU A 10 -1.61 28.15 50.46
N PHE A 11 -2.84 28.47 50.86
CA PHE A 11 -4.05 27.83 50.31
C PHE A 11 -5.17 28.82 50.00
N VAL A 12 -4.86 30.12 49.94
CA VAL A 12 -5.82 31.17 49.55
C VAL A 12 -5.11 32.21 48.68
N LEU A 13 -4.63 31.78 47.51
CA LEU A 13 -4.32 32.67 46.40
C LEU A 13 -4.33 31.90 45.07
N LEU A 14 -5.42 31.14 44.86
CA LEU A 14 -5.65 30.41 43.61
C LEU A 14 -7.03 30.72 43.03
N ILE A 15 -7.47 31.96 43.15
CA ILE A 15 -8.61 32.52 42.42
C ILE A 15 -8.25 33.99 42.16
N SER A 16 -8.23 34.41 40.90
CA SER A 16 -7.91 35.77 40.39
C SER A 16 -6.54 35.96 39.72
N MET A 17 -6.02 34.94 39.04
CA MET A 17 -5.39 35.18 37.74
C MET A 17 -6.34 34.65 36.67
N LEU A 18 -7.40 35.43 36.43
CA LEU A 18 -7.98 35.51 35.10
C LEU A 18 -6.91 36.19 34.24
N LEU A 19 -5.87 35.43 33.89
CA LEU A 19 -4.99 35.78 32.78
C LEU A 19 -5.94 35.98 31.62
N ALA A 20 -6.02 37.21 31.14
CA ALA A 20 -6.45 37.44 29.78
C ALA A 20 -5.56 36.52 28.94
N LEU A 21 -6.11 35.37 28.54
CA LEU A 21 -5.55 34.64 27.42
C LEU A 21 -5.38 35.70 26.34
N PRO A 22 -4.19 35.83 25.72
CA PRO A 22 -4.11 36.60 24.49
C PRO A 22 -5.27 36.08 23.64
N ALA A 23 -6.13 37.00 23.20
CA ALA A 23 -7.27 36.65 22.36
C ALA A 23 -6.77 35.60 21.38
N GLN A 24 -7.36 34.40 21.40
CA GLN A 24 -7.07 33.40 20.38
C GLN A 24 -7.26 34.18 19.08
N VAL A 25 -6.13 34.49 18.43
CA VAL A 25 -6.15 35.03 17.08
C VAL A 25 -6.93 33.95 16.36
N SER A 26 -8.13 34.32 15.91
CA SER A 26 -8.99 33.44 15.14
C SER A 26 -8.07 32.76 14.14
N ALA A 27 -8.03 31.42 14.14
CA ALA A 27 -7.48 30.68 13.02
C ALA A 27 -8.00 31.40 11.77
N ASP A 28 -7.10 31.85 10.89
CA ASP A 28 -7.54 32.35 9.59
C ASP A 28 -8.46 31.27 9.05
N ALA A 29 -9.70 31.65 8.74
CA ALA A 29 -10.74 30.69 8.42
C ALA A 29 -10.20 29.80 7.31
N ILE A 30 -10.12 28.49 7.57
CA ILE A 30 -9.59 27.53 6.61
C ILE A 30 -10.37 27.74 5.31
N PRO A 31 -9.68 28.01 4.17
CA PRO A 31 -10.34 28.24 2.91
C PRO A 31 -11.32 27.11 2.61
N THR A 32 -12.51 27.46 2.12
CA THR A 32 -13.56 26.46 1.81
C THR A 32 -13.32 25.75 0.48
N ASP A 33 -12.44 26.30 -0.36
CA ASP A 33 -12.03 25.74 -1.65
C ASP A 33 -10.52 25.94 -1.83
N PRO A 34 -9.69 25.26 -1.02
CA PRO A 34 -8.25 25.45 -1.06
C PRO A 34 -7.65 24.84 -2.32
N TYR A 35 -6.60 25.46 -2.86
CA TYR A 35 -5.83 24.90 -3.96
C TYR A 35 -4.51 24.29 -3.47
N TYR A 36 -3.93 23.39 -4.26
CA TYR A 36 -2.64 22.75 -3.94
C TYR A 36 -1.57 23.80 -3.58
N GLY A 37 -0.96 23.63 -2.42
CA GLY A 37 0.08 24.53 -1.91
C GLY A 37 -0.42 25.79 -1.23
N GLU A 38 -1.73 25.97 -1.09
CA GLU A 38 -2.28 27.00 -0.21
C GLU A 38 -1.85 26.75 1.24
N THR A 39 -1.47 27.81 1.96
CA THR A 39 -0.97 27.71 3.33
C THR A 39 -1.79 28.57 4.28
N VAL A 40 -1.95 28.10 5.51
CA VAL A 40 -2.63 28.83 6.60
C VAL A 40 -1.80 28.77 7.86
N THR A 41 -1.95 29.80 8.70
CA THR A 41 -1.38 29.79 10.05
C THR A 41 -2.38 29.19 11.03
N VAL A 42 -1.92 28.27 11.87
CA VAL A 42 -2.77 27.57 12.86
C VAL A 42 -2.22 27.64 14.28
N GLY A 43 -3.11 27.47 15.25
CA GLY A 43 -2.76 27.30 16.66
C GLY A 43 -2.23 25.91 16.98
N LEU A 44 -1.56 25.79 18.13
CA LEU A 44 -0.88 24.57 18.61
C LEU A 44 -1.79 23.33 18.77
N TYR A 45 -3.10 23.50 18.79
CA TYR A 45 -4.08 22.44 19.04
C TYR A 45 -5.23 22.42 18.04
N ASP A 46 -5.08 23.16 16.94
CA ASP A 46 -6.12 23.17 15.92
C ASP A 46 -6.14 21.79 15.23
N PRO A 47 -7.32 21.19 15.03
CA PRO A 47 -7.42 19.92 14.32
C PRO A 47 -6.97 20.10 12.87
N ILE A 48 -6.13 19.19 12.39
CA ILE A 48 -5.66 19.18 11.00
C ILE A 48 -6.77 18.61 10.12
N PRO A 49 -7.38 19.39 9.22
CA PRO A 49 -8.44 18.87 8.36
C PRO A 49 -7.90 17.88 7.31
N PRO A 50 -8.76 17.04 6.72
CA PRO A 50 -8.38 16.19 5.60
C PRO A 50 -7.74 16.99 4.46
N GLY A 51 -6.65 16.46 3.88
CA GLY A 51 -5.93 17.09 2.79
C GLY A 51 -4.98 18.22 3.21
N TRP A 52 -4.90 18.56 4.51
CA TRP A 52 -3.90 19.48 5.03
C TRP A 52 -2.79 18.72 5.77
N VAL A 53 -1.58 19.27 5.72
CA VAL A 53 -0.40 18.73 6.42
C VAL A 53 0.36 19.85 7.11
N LEU A 54 1.07 19.55 8.20
CA LEU A 54 1.92 20.52 8.88
C LEU A 54 3.28 20.61 8.18
N THR A 55 3.59 21.77 7.61
CA THR A 55 4.90 22.06 6.98
C THR A 55 5.82 22.91 7.87
N GLY A 56 5.28 23.47 8.95
CA GLY A 56 6.00 24.20 9.99
C GLY A 56 5.21 24.26 11.30
N ASN A 57 5.83 24.76 12.37
CA ASN A 57 5.27 24.72 13.74
C ASN A 57 3.86 25.32 13.88
N PHE A 58 3.51 26.27 13.01
CA PHE A 58 2.21 26.93 12.99
C PHE A 58 1.70 27.08 11.55
N THR A 59 2.16 26.23 10.63
CA THR A 59 1.85 26.36 9.21
C THR A 59 1.33 25.05 8.67
N MET A 60 0.11 25.06 8.16
CA MET A 60 -0.44 23.96 7.37
C MET A 60 -0.38 24.30 5.88
N MET A 61 -0.24 23.27 5.06
CA MET A 61 -0.33 23.35 3.59
C MET A 61 -1.43 22.40 3.12
N TYR A 62 -2.27 22.84 2.19
CA TYR A 62 -3.21 21.97 1.52
C TYR A 62 -2.50 21.21 0.39
N VAL A 63 -2.67 19.89 0.35
CA VAL A 63 -2.00 19.01 -0.61
C VAL A 63 -2.97 18.28 -1.53
N GLY A 64 -4.27 18.61 -1.48
CA GLY A 64 -5.23 18.13 -2.46
C GLY A 64 -4.93 18.69 -3.84
N GLY A 65 -5.10 17.87 -4.88
CA GLY A 65 -4.78 18.24 -6.26
C GLY A 65 -3.30 18.08 -6.66
N ALA A 66 -2.49 17.43 -5.82
CA ALA A 66 -1.11 17.08 -6.15
C ALA A 66 -1.04 16.18 -7.40
N SER A 67 0.08 16.31 -8.13
CA SER A 67 0.44 15.50 -9.29
C SER A 67 1.62 14.59 -8.97
N TYR A 68 1.73 13.47 -9.69
CA TYR A 68 2.81 12.51 -9.51
C TYR A 68 4.19 13.20 -9.50
N GLY A 69 4.98 12.93 -8.47
CA GLY A 69 6.31 13.50 -8.27
C GLY A 69 6.34 14.82 -7.49
N ASP A 70 5.19 15.42 -7.16
CA ASP A 70 5.14 16.60 -6.29
C ASP A 70 5.76 16.29 -4.92
N ARG A 71 6.54 17.25 -4.39
CA ARG A 71 7.31 17.07 -3.15
C ARG A 71 6.98 18.13 -2.11
N ILE A 72 6.96 17.73 -0.85
CA ILE A 72 6.77 18.60 0.30
C ILE A 72 7.67 18.17 1.46
N SER A 73 7.92 19.07 2.40
CA SER A 73 8.54 18.72 3.69
C SER A 73 7.52 18.92 4.81
N ILE A 74 7.21 17.85 5.53
CA ILE A 74 6.23 17.83 6.63
C ILE A 74 6.90 17.61 7.98
N LEU A 75 6.29 18.12 9.04
CA LEU A 75 6.71 17.81 10.41
C LEU A 75 6.44 16.32 10.71
N THR A 76 7.27 15.70 11.55
CA THR A 76 7.15 14.29 11.95
C THR A 76 5.79 13.90 12.52
N GLU A 77 5.09 14.84 13.16
CA GLU A 77 3.77 14.61 13.76
C GLU A 77 2.61 14.90 12.80
N SER A 78 2.91 15.37 11.57
CA SER A 78 1.89 15.64 10.57
C SER A 78 1.22 14.32 10.12
N PRO A 79 -0.11 14.31 9.88
CA PRO A 79 -0.71 13.22 9.13
C PRO A 79 -0.07 13.14 7.75
N LEU A 80 0.13 11.93 7.26
CA LEU A 80 0.54 11.63 5.88
C LEU A 80 -0.73 11.27 5.09
N PRO A 81 -1.15 12.09 4.12
CA PRO A 81 -2.33 11.80 3.31
C PRO A 81 -2.14 10.57 2.41
N ALA A 82 -3.24 10.07 1.83
CA ALA A 82 -3.18 8.96 0.88
C ALA A 82 -2.28 9.31 -0.31
N ASP A 83 -1.61 8.29 -0.84
CA ASP A 83 -0.68 8.38 -1.98
C ASP A 83 0.51 9.33 -1.79
N TRP A 84 0.74 9.83 -0.57
CA TRP A 84 2.01 10.43 -0.19
C TRP A 84 2.89 9.38 0.50
N VAL A 85 4.16 9.34 0.13
CA VAL A 85 5.18 8.45 0.72
C VAL A 85 6.33 9.26 1.30
N LEU A 86 6.92 8.80 2.40
CA LEU A 86 8.10 9.42 3.00
C LEU A 86 9.36 8.95 2.27
N VAL A 87 10.27 9.86 1.96
CA VAL A 87 11.49 9.56 1.19
C VAL A 87 12.76 9.80 1.98
N ASN A 88 12.81 10.87 2.77
CA ASN A 88 14.01 11.24 3.52
C ASN A 88 13.66 11.92 4.85
N TYR A 89 14.43 11.63 5.89
CA TYR A 89 14.29 12.25 7.19
C TYR A 89 15.37 13.30 7.44
N ASP A 90 14.96 14.56 7.56
CA ASP A 90 15.81 15.64 8.02
C ASP A 90 15.81 15.72 9.54
N SER A 91 16.81 15.07 10.14
CA SER A 91 17.00 15.07 11.60
C SER A 91 17.32 16.44 12.20
N TYR A 92 17.82 17.41 11.42
CA TYR A 92 18.12 18.75 11.93
C TYR A 92 16.86 19.58 12.14
N HIS A 93 15.90 19.41 11.23
CA HIS A 93 14.65 20.16 11.28
C HIS A 93 13.47 19.33 11.81
N TYR A 94 13.70 18.05 12.14
CA TYR A 94 12.67 17.09 12.54
C TYR A 94 11.52 17.03 11.53
N LYS A 95 11.89 16.90 10.24
CA LYS A 95 10.97 16.86 9.11
C LYS A 95 11.19 15.64 8.25
N TRP A 96 10.12 15.23 7.58
CA TRP A 96 10.19 14.27 6.49
C TRP A 96 9.97 14.97 5.16
N ASP A 97 10.78 14.62 4.18
CA ASP A 97 10.43 14.85 2.78
C ASP A 97 9.46 13.77 2.34
N ALA A 98 8.36 14.20 1.71
CA ALA A 98 7.34 13.33 1.17
C ALA A 98 7.12 13.61 -0.31
N VAL A 99 6.75 12.56 -1.05
CA VAL A 99 6.45 12.60 -2.49
C VAL A 99 5.05 12.10 -2.72
N TYR A 100 4.30 12.77 -3.58
CA TYR A 100 3.02 12.27 -4.05
C TYR A 100 3.23 11.29 -5.19
N VAL A 101 2.74 10.07 -5.01
CA VAL A 101 2.89 8.97 -5.98
C VAL A 101 1.56 8.59 -6.64
N GLY A 102 0.48 9.34 -6.37
CA GLY A 102 -0.79 9.18 -7.04
C GLY A 102 -0.72 9.62 -8.51
N GLY A 103 -1.40 8.88 -9.39
CA GLY A 103 -1.36 9.13 -10.84
C GLY A 103 -0.13 8.57 -11.56
N ALA A 104 0.66 7.73 -10.89
CA ALA A 104 1.75 6.99 -11.50
C ALA A 104 1.27 6.08 -12.65
N SER A 105 2.17 5.81 -13.58
CA SER A 105 2.02 4.87 -14.69
C SER A 105 2.75 3.57 -14.41
N PHE A 106 2.32 2.47 -15.04
CA PHE A 106 2.95 1.16 -14.88
C PHE A 106 4.48 1.25 -15.09
N GLY A 107 5.24 0.74 -14.13
CA GLY A 107 6.70 0.73 -14.15
C GLY A 107 7.37 1.98 -13.57
N ASP A 108 6.61 3.01 -13.18
CA ASP A 108 7.17 4.14 -12.44
C ASP A 108 7.75 3.67 -11.10
N THR A 109 8.88 4.25 -10.68
CA THR A 109 9.58 3.87 -9.44
C THR A 109 9.83 5.06 -8.52
N GLU A 110 9.94 4.80 -7.21
CA GLU A 110 10.36 5.79 -6.22
C GLU A 110 11.13 5.09 -5.08
N TRP A 111 12.09 5.79 -4.48
CA TRP A 111 12.76 5.33 -3.28
C TRP A 111 12.05 5.90 -2.05
N ILE A 112 11.64 5.04 -1.13
CA ILE A 112 10.91 5.41 0.08
C ILE A 112 11.67 4.99 1.33
N ALA A 113 11.52 5.77 2.39
CA ALA A 113 12.00 5.41 3.71
C ALA A 113 11.30 4.15 4.22
N THR A 114 12.01 3.32 5.00
CA THR A 114 11.45 2.08 5.57
C THR A 114 10.23 2.29 6.47
N GLU A 115 10.07 3.50 7.01
CA GLU A 115 8.96 3.93 7.84
C GLU A 115 7.73 4.37 7.02
N SER A 116 7.90 4.59 5.71
CA SER A 116 6.80 4.95 4.83
C SER A 116 5.86 3.77 4.62
N ARG A 117 4.56 4.08 4.51
CA ARG A 117 3.59 3.11 4.02
C ARG A 117 3.75 2.93 2.51
N VAL A 118 3.52 1.71 2.04
CA VAL A 118 3.41 1.42 0.60
C VAL A 118 1.97 1.63 0.16
N PRO A 119 1.69 2.49 -0.84
CA PRO A 119 0.35 2.66 -1.36
C PRO A 119 -0.15 1.42 -2.11
N ALA A 120 -1.45 1.38 -2.42
CA ALA A 120 -2.02 0.29 -3.22
C ALA A 120 -1.36 0.25 -4.61
N GLU A 121 -1.26 -0.95 -5.19
CA GLU A 121 -0.63 -1.15 -6.51
C GLU A 121 0.85 -0.75 -6.60
N TRP A 122 1.55 -0.57 -5.47
CA TRP A 122 3.01 -0.46 -5.42
C TRP A 122 3.61 -1.72 -4.79
N VAL A 123 4.75 -2.16 -5.30
CA VAL A 123 5.50 -3.34 -4.81
C VAL A 123 6.95 -2.99 -4.54
N TYR A 124 7.59 -3.63 -3.56
CA TYR A 124 9.02 -3.46 -3.31
C TYR A 124 9.84 -4.20 -4.38
N THR A 125 10.74 -3.52 -5.07
CA THR A 125 11.62 -4.11 -6.10
C THR A 125 13.10 -3.99 -5.77
N GLY A 126 13.45 -3.26 -4.71
CA GLY A 126 14.84 -3.06 -4.32
C GLY A 126 14.97 -2.61 -2.87
N TYR A 127 16.16 -2.80 -2.31
CA TYR A 127 16.53 -2.31 -0.99
C TYR A 127 17.97 -1.81 -1.02
N ASP A 128 18.17 -0.56 -0.60
CA ASP A 128 19.50 0.04 -0.46
C ASP A 128 19.92 0.01 1.01
N SER A 129 20.90 -0.83 1.32
CA SER A 129 21.45 -0.98 2.66
C SER A 129 22.16 0.26 3.20
N TRP A 130 22.57 1.20 2.34
CA TRP A 130 23.27 2.41 2.77
C TRP A 130 22.28 3.45 3.28
N SER A 131 21.27 3.75 2.46
CA SER A 131 20.21 4.69 2.83
C SER A 131 19.12 4.08 3.70
N HIS A 132 19.06 2.75 3.82
CA HIS A 132 17.95 2.02 4.46
C HIS A 132 16.60 2.39 3.82
N ASN A 133 16.56 2.44 2.49
CA ASN A 133 15.36 2.75 1.73
C ASN A 133 14.94 1.54 0.89
N TYR A 134 13.63 1.45 0.66
CA TYR A 134 13.06 0.53 -0.33
C TYR A 134 12.85 1.26 -1.65
N GLU A 135 13.17 0.58 -2.76
CA GLU A 135 12.64 0.97 -4.05
C GLU A 135 11.26 0.34 -4.21
N ILE A 136 10.27 1.16 -4.55
CA ILE A 136 8.93 0.70 -4.92
C ILE A 136 8.69 0.93 -6.40
N THR A 137 7.96 0.01 -7.03
CA THR A 137 7.51 0.10 -8.43
C THR A 137 5.98 0.08 -8.49
N TYR A 138 5.37 0.98 -9.26
CA TYR A 138 3.94 0.99 -9.50
C TYR A 138 3.55 -0.07 -10.53
N VAL A 139 2.55 -0.88 -10.20
CA VAL A 139 2.10 -2.01 -11.02
C VAL A 139 0.64 -1.89 -11.45
N GLY A 140 -0.01 -0.77 -11.13
CA GLY A 140 -1.38 -0.49 -11.56
C GLY A 140 -1.45 -0.12 -13.05
N GLY A 141 -2.61 -0.39 -13.67
CA GLY A 141 -2.83 -0.12 -15.10
C GLY A 141 -2.09 -1.09 -16.03
N ALA A 142 -1.60 -2.21 -15.51
CA ALA A 142 -0.96 -3.27 -16.27
C ALA A 142 -1.94 -3.99 -17.20
N ASP A 143 -1.42 -4.47 -18.33
CA ASP A 143 -2.11 -5.34 -19.28
C ASP A 143 -1.84 -6.82 -18.94
N TYR A 144 -2.69 -7.71 -19.47
CA TYR A 144 -2.51 -9.15 -19.29
C TYR A 144 -1.10 -9.59 -19.73
N ASN A 145 -0.44 -10.40 -18.89
CA ASN A 145 0.94 -10.86 -19.04
C ASN A 145 2.03 -9.79 -18.85
N ASP A 146 1.72 -8.57 -18.42
CA ASP A 146 2.76 -7.66 -17.94
C ASP A 146 3.48 -8.28 -16.73
N MET A 147 4.79 -8.02 -16.67
CA MET A 147 5.69 -8.65 -15.70
C MET A 147 6.50 -7.62 -14.93
N VAL A 148 6.72 -7.92 -13.65
CA VAL A 148 7.65 -7.18 -12.79
C VAL A 148 8.57 -8.18 -12.10
N SER A 149 9.87 -8.05 -12.35
CA SER A 149 10.90 -8.90 -11.74
C SER A 149 11.56 -8.21 -10.56
N GLY A 150 12.25 -8.98 -9.70
CA GLY A 150 13.00 -8.44 -8.59
C GLY A 150 12.15 -8.05 -7.37
N VAL A 151 10.89 -8.52 -7.30
CA VAL A 151 9.99 -8.16 -6.22
C VAL A 151 10.43 -8.81 -4.91
N LEU A 152 10.59 -8.02 -3.85
CA LEU A 152 11.05 -8.53 -2.55
C LEU A 152 10.02 -9.47 -1.91
N PRO A 153 10.43 -10.49 -1.14
CA PRO A 153 9.50 -11.45 -0.53
C PRO A 153 8.46 -10.86 0.42
N GLU A 154 8.80 -9.77 1.11
CA GLU A 154 7.94 -9.00 2.01
C GLU A 154 7.01 -8.02 1.28
N SER A 155 7.14 -7.90 -0.04
CA SER A 155 6.30 -7.00 -0.84
C SER A 155 4.82 -7.37 -0.73
N PRO A 156 3.92 -6.38 -0.62
CA PRO A 156 2.51 -6.64 -0.86
C PRO A 156 2.33 -7.26 -2.26
N LEU A 157 1.32 -8.12 -2.40
CA LEU A 157 0.91 -8.69 -3.68
C LEU A 157 -0.40 -8.01 -4.12
N PRO A 158 -0.35 -7.13 -5.13
CA PRO A 158 -1.54 -6.40 -5.58
C PRO A 158 -2.58 -7.31 -6.24
N THR A 159 -3.81 -6.81 -6.36
CA THR A 159 -4.92 -7.62 -6.88
C THR A 159 -4.68 -7.94 -8.35
N GLY A 160 -4.94 -9.19 -8.77
CA GLY A 160 -4.73 -9.63 -10.15
C GLY A 160 -3.29 -10.03 -10.49
N TRP A 161 -2.34 -9.84 -9.57
CA TRP A 161 -0.96 -10.29 -9.72
C TRP A 161 -0.73 -11.66 -9.07
N VAL A 162 0.10 -12.49 -9.71
CA VAL A 162 0.58 -13.77 -9.18
C VAL A 162 2.09 -13.85 -9.20
N ARG A 163 2.67 -14.72 -8.35
CA ARG A 163 4.10 -15.02 -8.37
C ARG A 163 4.35 -16.14 -9.38
N THR A 164 5.02 -15.84 -10.49
CA THR A 164 5.30 -16.81 -11.57
C THR A 164 6.66 -17.47 -11.45
N GLY A 165 7.58 -16.86 -10.70
CA GLY A 165 8.91 -17.41 -10.55
C GLY A 165 9.71 -16.79 -9.42
N TYR A 166 10.89 -17.36 -9.23
CA TYR A 166 11.94 -16.80 -8.40
C TYR A 166 12.94 -16.07 -9.29
N TYR A 167 13.25 -14.83 -8.94
CA TYR A 167 14.32 -14.05 -9.53
C TYR A 167 15.55 -14.05 -8.58
N SER A 168 16.76 -13.99 -9.14
CA SER A 168 18.04 -13.96 -8.40
C SER A 168 18.21 -15.04 -7.31
N TYR A 169 18.26 -16.32 -7.72
CA TYR A 169 18.53 -17.47 -6.83
C TYR A 169 17.56 -17.63 -5.64
N GLY A 170 16.31 -17.18 -5.77
CA GLY A 170 15.28 -17.38 -4.72
C GLY A 170 15.10 -16.22 -3.76
N ASN A 171 15.84 -15.11 -3.93
CA ASN A 171 15.74 -13.97 -3.02
C ASN A 171 14.66 -12.97 -3.40
N THR A 172 14.13 -13.06 -4.61
CA THR A 172 13.08 -12.16 -5.13
C THR A 172 12.11 -12.96 -5.99
N TYR A 173 10.95 -12.37 -6.27
CA TYR A 173 9.90 -12.94 -7.08
C TYR A 173 9.81 -12.24 -8.44
N GLU A 174 9.28 -12.97 -9.41
CA GLU A 174 8.66 -12.42 -10.61
C GLU A 174 7.16 -12.43 -10.41
N LEU A 175 6.53 -11.28 -10.68
CA LEU A 175 5.08 -11.15 -10.69
C LEU A 175 4.59 -11.06 -12.13
N THR A 176 3.40 -11.58 -12.39
CA THR A 176 2.70 -11.43 -13.67
C THR A 176 1.24 -11.07 -13.45
N TYR A 177 0.73 -10.15 -14.26
CA TYR A 177 -0.66 -9.71 -14.22
C TYR A 177 -1.57 -10.66 -14.99
N THR A 178 -2.68 -11.07 -14.37
CA THR A 178 -3.55 -12.16 -14.86
C THR A 178 -4.93 -11.70 -15.32
N VAL A 179 -5.29 -10.44 -15.11
CA VAL A 179 -6.58 -9.91 -15.55
C VAL A 179 -6.54 -9.62 -17.05
N GLY A 180 -7.62 -9.98 -17.76
CA GLY A 180 -7.69 -9.86 -19.21
C GLY A 180 -7.31 -11.14 -19.96
N ALA A 181 -7.03 -12.23 -19.26
CA ALA A 181 -6.79 -13.55 -19.85
C ALA A 181 -8.00 -14.05 -20.65
N GLU A 182 -7.73 -14.82 -21.70
CA GLU A 182 -8.72 -15.49 -22.53
C GLU A 182 -8.91 -16.95 -22.10
N TYR A 183 -10.06 -17.54 -22.46
CA TYR A 183 -10.36 -18.93 -22.13
C TYR A 183 -9.24 -19.87 -22.62
N LEU A 184 -8.76 -20.74 -21.73
CA LEU A 184 -7.64 -21.67 -21.92
C LEU A 184 -6.25 -21.04 -21.97
N ASP A 185 -6.11 -19.75 -21.70
CA ASP A 185 -4.80 -19.19 -21.39
C ASP A 185 -4.16 -19.92 -20.21
N THR A 186 -2.83 -20.06 -20.27
CA THR A 186 -2.07 -20.77 -19.23
C THR A 186 -0.98 -19.90 -18.64
N ILE A 187 -0.72 -20.11 -17.35
CA ILE A 187 0.38 -19.47 -16.63
C ILE A 187 0.98 -20.44 -15.63
N SER A 188 2.30 -20.36 -15.42
CA SER A 188 2.99 -21.13 -14.38
C SER A 188 3.20 -20.25 -13.15
N ILE A 189 2.78 -20.73 -11.98
CA ILE A 189 2.97 -20.04 -10.70
C ILE A 189 3.83 -20.85 -9.75
N VAL A 190 4.56 -20.17 -8.86
CA VAL A 190 5.21 -20.84 -7.72
C VAL A 190 4.14 -21.40 -6.77
N ALA A 191 4.43 -22.51 -6.09
CA ALA A 191 3.43 -23.24 -5.31
C ALA A 191 2.77 -22.43 -4.18
N GLU A 192 3.48 -21.45 -3.63
CA GLU A 192 2.98 -20.53 -2.60
C GLU A 192 2.17 -19.35 -3.14
N SER A 193 2.14 -19.15 -4.46
CA SER A 193 1.35 -18.09 -5.07
C SER A 193 -0.15 -18.35 -4.91
N PRO A 194 -0.97 -17.33 -4.66
CA PRO A 194 -2.42 -17.49 -4.75
C PRO A 194 -2.83 -17.91 -6.18
N VAL A 195 -3.92 -18.66 -6.26
CA VAL A 195 -4.62 -18.94 -7.53
C VAL A 195 -5.65 -17.82 -7.72
N PRO A 196 -5.57 -17.03 -8.80
CA PRO A 196 -6.53 -15.97 -9.04
C PRO A 196 -7.92 -16.51 -9.36
N GLU A 197 -8.93 -15.66 -9.19
CA GLU A 197 -10.29 -15.97 -9.59
C GLU A 197 -10.39 -16.32 -11.08
N GLY A 198 -11.20 -17.33 -11.41
CA GLY A 198 -11.35 -17.82 -12.78
C GLY A 198 -10.23 -18.76 -13.27
N TRP A 199 -9.16 -18.96 -12.49
CA TRP A 199 -8.09 -19.90 -12.83
C TRP A 199 -8.22 -21.23 -12.08
N ALA A 200 -7.82 -22.33 -12.73
CA ALA A 200 -7.75 -23.66 -12.14
C ALA A 200 -6.35 -24.25 -12.27
N LYS A 201 -5.88 -25.01 -11.26
CA LYS A 201 -4.61 -25.74 -11.33
C LYS A 201 -4.79 -26.97 -12.22
N THR A 202 -4.12 -27.02 -13.36
CA THR A 202 -4.24 -28.11 -14.36
C THR A 202 -3.03 -29.04 -14.37
N GLY A 203 -1.89 -28.57 -13.88
CA GLY A 203 -0.65 -29.35 -13.78
C GLY A 203 0.16 -29.00 -12.53
N TYR A 204 1.08 -29.90 -12.16
CA TYR A 204 2.07 -29.66 -11.10
C TYR A 204 3.44 -30.16 -11.54
N ASP A 205 4.41 -29.27 -11.56
CA ASP A 205 5.82 -29.57 -11.80
C ASP A 205 6.53 -29.71 -10.45
N SER A 206 6.76 -30.96 -10.04
CA SER A 206 7.44 -31.28 -8.78
C SER A 206 8.92 -30.91 -8.77
N TYR A 207 9.56 -30.78 -9.94
CA TYR A 207 10.99 -30.46 -10.00
C TYR A 207 11.23 -28.98 -9.68
N HIS A 208 10.36 -28.10 -10.19
CA HIS A 208 10.44 -26.66 -9.92
C HIS A 208 9.49 -26.19 -8.81
N ASN A 209 8.68 -27.09 -8.24
CA ASN A 209 7.64 -26.78 -7.25
C ASN A 209 6.67 -25.69 -7.76
N ARG A 210 6.07 -25.93 -8.93
CA ARG A 210 5.18 -24.98 -9.62
C ARG A 210 3.85 -25.60 -10.01
N TYR A 211 2.81 -24.79 -10.02
CA TYR A 211 1.53 -25.16 -10.60
C TYR A 211 1.39 -24.55 -12.00
N GLU A 212 0.85 -25.32 -12.92
CA GLU A 212 0.29 -24.78 -14.16
C GLU A 212 -1.17 -24.44 -13.90
N LEU A 213 -1.56 -23.21 -14.23
CA LEU A 213 -2.92 -22.74 -14.16
C LEU A 213 -3.50 -22.59 -15.57
N THR A 214 -4.79 -22.80 -15.70
CA THR A 214 -5.55 -22.54 -16.92
C THR A 214 -6.74 -21.64 -16.59
N TYR A 215 -6.96 -20.59 -17.39
CA TYR A 215 -8.09 -19.70 -17.24
C TYR A 215 -9.38 -20.35 -17.77
N THR A 216 -10.44 -20.28 -16.98
CA THR A 216 -11.66 -21.08 -17.19
C THR A 216 -12.90 -20.24 -17.52
N VAL A 217 -12.80 -18.91 -17.42
CA VAL A 217 -13.91 -18.00 -17.78
C VAL A 217 -14.01 -17.92 -19.30
N GLY A 218 -15.24 -17.86 -19.82
CA GLY A 218 -15.51 -17.89 -21.25
C GLY A 218 -15.75 -19.30 -21.82
N ALA A 219 -15.72 -20.33 -20.96
CA ALA A 219 -16.05 -21.69 -21.34
C ALA A 219 -17.48 -21.82 -21.88
N SER A 220 -17.66 -22.72 -22.85
CA SER A 220 -18.97 -23.10 -23.38
C SER A 220 -19.54 -24.30 -22.63
N TYR A 221 -20.88 -24.41 -22.57
CA TYR A 221 -21.54 -25.56 -21.93
C TYR A 221 -21.02 -26.88 -22.48
N GLY A 222 -20.58 -27.76 -21.58
CA GLY A 222 -20.01 -29.07 -21.93
C GLY A 222 -18.50 -29.08 -22.13
N ASP A 223 -17.83 -27.92 -22.11
CA ASP A 223 -16.37 -27.85 -22.12
C ASP A 223 -15.78 -28.61 -20.94
N THR A 224 -14.61 -29.22 -21.13
CA THR A 224 -13.97 -30.05 -20.10
C THR A 224 -12.52 -29.70 -19.88
N ILE A 225 -12.09 -29.66 -18.63
CA ILE A 225 -10.69 -29.43 -18.23
C ILE A 225 -10.28 -30.51 -17.21
N SER A 226 -9.01 -30.90 -17.21
CA SER A 226 -8.44 -31.74 -16.14
C SER A 226 -7.72 -30.86 -15.14
N ILE A 227 -8.12 -30.95 -13.87
CA ILE A 227 -7.54 -30.18 -12.77
C ILE A 227 -6.81 -31.09 -11.79
N THR A 228 -5.82 -30.55 -11.09
CA THR A 228 -5.19 -31.23 -9.95
C THR A 228 -6.19 -31.35 -8.80
N ARG A 229 -5.96 -32.30 -7.88
CA ARG A 229 -6.84 -32.51 -6.73
C ARG A 229 -6.89 -31.32 -5.76
N GLU A 230 -5.86 -30.49 -5.79
CA GLU A 230 -5.72 -29.31 -4.95
C GLU A 230 -6.18 -28.02 -5.66
N SER A 231 -6.70 -28.14 -6.87
CA SER A 231 -7.25 -26.99 -7.59
C SER A 231 -8.53 -26.52 -6.90
N PRO A 232 -8.72 -25.20 -6.72
CA PRO A 232 -10.07 -24.69 -6.51
C PRO A 232 -10.95 -25.09 -7.69
N LEU A 233 -12.23 -25.35 -7.42
CA LEU A 233 -13.23 -25.60 -8.46
C LEU A 233 -13.80 -24.25 -8.92
N PRO A 234 -13.62 -23.84 -10.19
CA PRO A 234 -14.13 -22.56 -10.66
C PRO A 234 -15.66 -22.53 -10.70
N GLU A 235 -16.25 -21.34 -10.65
CA GLU A 235 -17.70 -21.15 -10.70
C GLU A 235 -18.30 -21.72 -12.00
N GLY A 236 -19.45 -22.39 -11.89
CA GLY A 236 -20.15 -23.02 -13.02
C GLY A 236 -19.53 -24.35 -13.50
N TRP A 237 -18.45 -24.83 -12.88
CA TRP A 237 -17.86 -26.13 -13.19
C TRP A 237 -18.28 -27.21 -12.18
N ILE A 238 -18.47 -28.44 -12.66
CA ILE A 238 -18.72 -29.62 -11.82
C ILE A 238 -17.70 -30.73 -12.08
N ILE A 239 -17.40 -31.54 -11.08
CA ILE A 239 -16.57 -32.74 -11.24
C ILE A 239 -17.39 -33.83 -11.93
N THR A 240 -16.94 -34.28 -13.10
CA THR A 240 -17.58 -35.36 -13.88
C THR A 240 -16.77 -36.66 -13.87
N PHE A 241 -15.51 -36.62 -13.45
CA PHE A 241 -14.70 -37.82 -13.25
C PHE A 241 -13.63 -37.62 -12.17
N LEU A 242 -13.51 -38.59 -11.26
CA LEU A 242 -12.49 -38.65 -10.23
C LEU A 242 -11.34 -39.57 -10.67
N GLY A 243 -10.22 -38.99 -11.08
CA GLY A 243 -8.96 -39.71 -11.24
C GLY A 243 -8.14 -39.73 -9.95
N TRP A 244 -7.11 -40.57 -9.95
CA TRP A 244 -6.20 -40.73 -8.83
C TRP A 244 -5.35 -39.48 -8.56
N LEU A 245 -4.88 -38.83 -9.63
CA LEU A 245 -4.00 -37.65 -9.59
C LEU A 245 -4.68 -36.37 -10.07
N SER A 246 -5.80 -36.49 -10.81
CA SER A 246 -6.52 -35.37 -11.39
C SER A 246 -8.02 -35.63 -11.40
N HIS A 247 -8.81 -34.56 -11.51
CA HIS A 247 -10.25 -34.60 -11.69
C HIS A 247 -10.59 -34.01 -13.05
N ARG A 248 -11.54 -34.62 -13.76
CA ARG A 248 -12.14 -33.97 -14.94
C ARG A 248 -13.32 -33.14 -14.46
N ILE A 249 -13.32 -31.88 -14.83
CA ILE A 249 -14.43 -30.97 -14.61
C ILE A 249 -15.11 -30.63 -15.93
N THR A 250 -16.40 -30.33 -15.86
CA THR A 250 -17.23 -29.93 -17.01
C THR A 250 -18.00 -28.66 -16.68
N TYR A 251 -17.97 -27.69 -17.58
CA TYR A 251 -18.71 -26.43 -17.42
C TYR A 251 -20.20 -26.65 -17.72
N ILE A 252 -21.06 -26.16 -16.84
CA ILE A 252 -22.52 -26.36 -16.93
C ILE A 252 -23.34 -25.07 -16.91
N GLY A 253 -22.70 -23.90 -16.81
CA GLY A 253 -23.37 -22.60 -16.69
C GLY A 253 -23.26 -22.07 -15.28
#